data_AF-A0A543P040-F1
#
_entry.id   AF-A0A543P040-F1
#
_cell.length_a   1.000
_cell.length_b   1.000
_cell.length_c   1.000
_cell.angle_alpha   90.00
_cell.angle_beta   90.00
_cell.angle_gamma   90.00
#
_symmetry.space_group_name_H-M   'P 1'
#
loop_
_entity.id
_entity.type
_entity.pdbx_description
1 polymer ?
#
loop_
_entity_poly.entity_id
_entity_poly.type
_entity_poly.pdbx_seq_one_letter_code
_entity_poly.pdbx_strand_id
1 'polypeptide(L)'
;MHRPPDHSPGVIAENRRHYELLVEMARHYAGQGDVEHTLRAAMLAGNYAWLAPVGLLSDLRLERTVVRAVRGSGRVEVDGERRRGRILHVLSEAYSIGGHTRLVWRWMNLDERTSDVVLTNQLGPVPDRLVESVRDAGGDLHDLRSTAHDLLDRARALRQHMDRADLVVLHVHPYDAVALAAVNLPGVRPPVVYENHADLSFWLGVAGADLLCDLRTHARELDVELRRVPDARIGVLPMPVEAMTSSPGDALRRELGIRPDAVVALTVSDNWKVAACWGRGMHHVLDRVLHWSPQLSFVLVGVTPDANWDRLSKRYPGRVFVVGRVPDSAPYFALGDIYLESYPTRAGTTPLEAAMLGLPVVALADAPEGDPARIFQTCSPGLDERPVATTPEQFAVAVRRLAVDPELRRSEGADARAGVLAVHDGSGWRSRLESLYEQARSLPAGSIDELGDSPTDDRYGALLLSAFSPAPASPDPRRMAGPLGTLFDATMESDLSAALIREVDSPILARVAQGWQDHPAWTSRLLALAAVHPRLRVSLPFVADDDVQGTRSVACLTALLADVGQTPDDCGDIGLESHAPHSTVTVPGELTPTDEALDRVERLVSSPLLGGVLSATAHAQELQPLAV
;
A
#
# COMPACT_ATOMS: atom_id res chain seq x y z
N MET A 1 -4.39 -27.57 -5.23
CA MET A 1 -3.45 -27.03 -4.24
C MET A 1 -2.95 -25.72 -4.81
N HIS A 2 -3.35 -24.60 -4.19
CA HIS A 2 -2.90 -23.27 -4.60
C HIS A 2 -1.41 -23.15 -4.28
N ARG A 3 -0.55 -23.11 -5.31
CA ARG A 3 0.91 -23.06 -5.13
C ARG A 3 1.45 -21.76 -5.72
N PRO A 4 2.11 -20.91 -4.91
CA PRO A 4 2.84 -19.74 -5.43
C PRO A 4 3.88 -20.14 -6.48
N PRO A 5 4.24 -19.24 -7.42
CA PRO A 5 5.37 -19.43 -8.32
C PRO A 5 6.67 -19.77 -7.57
N ASP A 6 7.53 -20.59 -8.17
CA ASP A 6 8.77 -21.07 -7.53
C ASP A 6 9.76 -19.95 -7.19
N HIS A 7 9.69 -18.79 -7.87
CA HIS A 7 10.53 -17.61 -7.57
C HIS A 7 10.06 -16.81 -6.35
N SER A 8 8.84 -17.03 -5.87
CA SER A 8 8.23 -16.19 -4.82
C SER A 8 9.05 -16.13 -3.52
N PRO A 9 9.58 -17.25 -2.98
CA PRO A 9 10.37 -17.20 -1.74
C PRO A 9 11.60 -16.30 -1.85
N GLY A 10 12.31 -16.32 -2.99
CA GLY A 10 13.47 -15.46 -3.24
C GLY A 10 13.09 -13.98 -3.29
N VAL A 11 11.98 -13.65 -3.95
CA VAL A 11 11.46 -12.27 -4.01
C VAL A 11 10.99 -11.78 -2.65
N ILE A 12 10.33 -12.61 -1.84
CA ILE A 12 9.92 -12.23 -0.47
C ILE A 12 11.14 -11.97 0.42
N ALA A 13 12.17 -12.81 0.33
CA ALA A 13 13.40 -12.62 1.09
C ALA A 13 14.10 -11.30 0.74
N GLU A 14 14.20 -10.99 -0.56
CA GLU A 14 14.81 -9.74 -1.02
C GLU A 14 13.93 -8.51 -0.69
N ASN A 15 12.60 -8.63 -0.80
CA ASN A 15 11.69 -7.59 -0.32
C ASN A 15 11.90 -7.31 1.16
N ARG A 16 11.99 -8.36 1.98
CA ARG A 16 12.25 -8.24 3.43
C ARG A 16 13.59 -7.57 3.69
N ARG A 17 14.65 -7.90 2.93
CA ARG A 17 15.95 -7.25 3.04
C ARG A 17 15.84 -5.75 2.82
N HIS A 18 15.22 -5.30 1.72
CA HIS A 18 14.98 -3.88 1.47
C HIS A 18 14.16 -3.21 2.57
N TYR A 19 13.11 -3.88 3.04
CA TYR A 19 12.27 -3.36 4.11
C TYR A 19 13.03 -3.18 5.44
N GLU A 20 13.87 -4.14 5.84
CA GLU A 20 14.68 -4.02 7.06
C GLU A 20 15.67 -2.85 6.98
N LEU A 21 16.20 -2.52 5.79
CA LEU A 21 17.03 -1.31 5.62
C LEU A 21 16.22 -0.03 5.91
N LEU A 22 14.96 0.03 5.47
CA LEU A 22 14.08 1.17 5.74
C LEU A 22 13.70 1.27 7.23
N VAL A 23 13.49 0.14 7.91
CA VAL A 23 13.27 0.08 9.36
C VAL A 23 14.53 0.53 10.12
N GLU A 24 15.72 0.13 9.66
CA GLU A 24 17.00 0.56 10.22
C GLU A 24 17.20 2.08 10.07
N MET A 25 16.87 2.65 8.91
CA MET A 25 16.87 4.11 8.71
C MET A 25 15.95 4.81 9.72
N ALA A 26 14.71 4.33 9.90
CA ALA A 26 13.78 4.93 10.86
C ALA A 26 14.33 4.89 12.30
N ARG A 27 14.98 3.78 12.69
CA ARG A 27 15.63 3.64 13.99
C ARG A 27 16.85 4.53 14.15
N HIS A 28 17.64 4.69 13.08
CA HIS A 28 18.79 5.57 13.05
C HIS A 28 18.37 7.01 13.33
N TYR A 29 17.39 7.54 12.58
CA TYR A 29 16.87 8.89 12.78
C TYR A 29 16.25 9.07 14.17
N ALA A 30 15.48 8.09 14.65
CA ALA A 30 14.91 8.14 15.99
C ALA A 30 16.00 8.20 17.09
N GLY A 31 17.11 7.48 16.90
CA GLY A 31 18.27 7.53 17.80
C GLY A 31 18.96 8.90 17.86
N GLN A 32 18.85 9.70 16.80
CA GLN A 32 19.34 11.08 16.75
C GLN A 32 18.30 12.11 17.25
N GLY A 33 17.09 11.68 17.60
CA GLY A 33 15.98 12.58 17.91
C GLY A 33 15.38 13.28 16.68
N ASP A 34 15.73 12.83 15.47
CA ASP A 34 15.18 13.37 14.23
C ASP A 34 13.81 12.74 13.94
N VAL A 35 12.78 13.31 14.56
CA VAL A 35 11.41 12.82 14.46
C VAL A 35 10.88 12.93 13.03
N GLU A 36 11.24 14.00 12.30
CA GLU A 36 10.74 14.20 10.94
C GLU A 36 11.25 13.10 9.99
N HIS A 37 12.57 12.83 9.98
CA HIS A 37 13.12 11.75 9.16
C HIS A 37 12.68 10.36 9.64
N THR A 38 12.40 10.20 10.94
CA THR A 38 11.79 8.97 11.47
C THR A 38 10.42 8.71 10.83
N LEU A 39 9.55 9.73 10.78
CA LEU A 39 8.22 9.61 10.15
C LEU A 39 8.32 9.38 8.65
N ARG A 40 9.24 10.06 7.97
CA ARG A 40 9.45 9.89 6.53
C ARG A 40 9.94 8.48 6.19
N ALA A 41 10.91 7.96 6.95
CA ALA A 41 11.41 6.60 6.79
C ALA A 41 10.32 5.55 7.09
N ALA A 42 9.49 5.78 8.12
CA ALA A 42 8.37 4.90 8.42
C ALA A 42 7.31 4.91 7.30
N MET A 43 6.97 6.06 6.74
CA MET A 43 6.06 6.18 5.59
C MET A 43 6.62 5.44 4.38
N LEU A 44 7.91 5.58 4.08
CA LEU A 44 8.56 4.84 3.00
C LEU A 44 8.55 3.33 3.24
N ALA A 45 8.87 2.88 4.45
CA ALA A 45 8.83 1.47 4.84
C ALA A 45 7.42 0.88 4.71
N GLY A 46 6.41 1.58 5.20
CA GLY A 46 5.01 1.15 5.10
C GLY A 46 4.53 1.08 3.66
N ASN A 47 4.89 2.06 2.82
CA ASN A 47 4.53 2.04 1.40
C ASN A 47 5.25 0.91 0.65
N TYR A 48 6.52 0.66 0.99
CA TYR A 48 7.27 -0.46 0.43
C TYR A 48 6.63 -1.80 0.79
N ALA A 49 6.36 -2.07 2.07
CA ALA A 49 5.78 -3.34 2.50
C ALA A 49 4.34 -3.56 1.99
N TRP A 50 3.59 -2.48 1.75
CA TRP A 50 2.27 -2.55 1.13
C TRP A 50 2.34 -2.97 -0.35
N LEU A 51 3.26 -2.39 -1.12
CA LEU A 51 3.38 -2.65 -2.56
C LEU A 51 4.26 -3.86 -2.90
N ALA A 52 5.17 -4.23 -2.00
CA ALA A 52 6.09 -5.35 -2.12
C ALA A 52 5.97 -6.22 -0.87
N PRO A 53 5.21 -7.33 -0.91
CA PRO A 53 5.01 -8.19 0.26
C PRO A 53 6.34 -8.63 0.89
N VAL A 54 6.46 -8.44 2.19
CA VAL A 54 7.66 -8.76 3.01
C VAL A 54 7.42 -9.92 3.98
N GLY A 55 6.25 -10.58 3.88
CA GLY A 55 5.78 -11.60 4.82
C GLY A 55 5.34 -11.06 6.18
N LEU A 56 5.11 -9.75 6.31
CA LEU A 56 4.51 -9.08 7.47
C LEU A 56 3.20 -8.42 7.05
N LEU A 57 2.20 -8.36 7.95
CA LEU A 57 0.99 -7.54 7.78
C LEU A 57 0.96 -6.29 8.66
N SER A 58 1.92 -6.18 9.57
CA SER A 58 2.24 -5.00 10.38
C SER A 58 3.68 -5.16 10.87
N ASP A 59 4.31 -4.09 11.34
CA ASP A 59 5.59 -4.19 12.06
C ASP A 59 5.57 -3.35 13.33
N LEU A 60 5.28 -4.02 14.44
CA LEU A 60 5.20 -3.38 15.75
C LEU A 60 6.55 -2.80 16.21
N ARG A 61 7.69 -3.24 15.66
CA ARG A 61 9.00 -2.65 15.97
C ARG A 61 9.14 -1.27 15.32
N LEU A 62 8.71 -1.13 14.07
CA LEU A 62 8.69 0.14 13.35
C LEU A 62 7.70 1.11 14.01
N GLU A 63 6.49 0.64 14.31
CA GLU A 63 5.49 1.47 14.97
C GLU A 63 5.94 1.93 16.36
N ARG A 64 6.55 1.06 17.19
CA ARG A 64 7.15 1.49 18.48
C ARG A 64 8.22 2.56 18.30
N THR A 65 8.99 2.51 17.22
CA THR A 65 10.00 3.53 16.91
C THR A 65 9.33 4.88 16.66
N VAL A 66 8.29 4.92 15.82
CA VAL A 66 7.48 6.12 15.57
C VAL A 66 6.84 6.65 16.87
N VAL A 67 6.16 5.77 17.60
CA VAL A 67 5.47 6.10 18.85
C VAL A 67 6.43 6.71 19.87
N ARG A 68 7.61 6.12 20.06
CA ARG A 68 8.63 6.64 20.98
C ARG A 68 9.20 7.98 20.51
N ALA A 69 9.39 8.18 19.21
CA ALA A 69 9.90 9.44 18.66
C ALA A 69 8.94 10.62 18.88
N VAL A 70 7.62 10.38 18.81
CA VAL A 70 6.60 11.45 18.96
C VAL A 70 6.10 11.62 20.40
N ARG A 71 6.34 10.65 21.28
CA ARG A 71 6.00 10.73 22.71
C ARG A 71 6.88 11.79 23.40
N GLY A 72 6.31 12.96 23.67
CA GLY A 72 6.86 13.99 24.56
C GLY A 72 6.13 14.12 25.91
N SER A 73 6.51 15.11 26.71
CA SER A 73 5.79 15.51 27.92
C SER A 73 4.75 16.58 27.60
N GLY A 74 3.48 16.27 27.84
CA GLY A 74 2.37 17.18 27.60
C GLY A 74 1.07 16.56 28.08
N ARG A 75 0.18 17.37 28.66
CA ARG A 75 -1.15 16.95 29.08
C ARG A 75 -2.17 17.92 28.50
N VAL A 76 -2.97 17.41 27.57
CA VAL A 76 -4.23 18.03 27.17
C VAL A 76 -5.34 17.17 27.76
N GLU A 77 -6.29 17.80 28.43
CA GLU A 77 -7.52 17.14 28.87
C GLU A 77 -8.51 17.11 27.71
N VAL A 78 -8.84 15.91 27.24
CA VAL A 78 -9.91 15.66 26.29
C VAL A 78 -11.00 14.91 27.02
N ASP A 79 -12.24 15.36 26.85
CA ASP A 79 -13.43 14.68 27.36
C ASP A 79 -13.75 13.48 26.44
N GLY A 80 -13.28 12.29 26.82
CA GLY A 80 -13.56 11.05 26.10
C GLY A 80 -15.04 10.60 26.17
N GLU A 81 -15.80 11.15 27.13
CA GLU A 81 -17.24 10.91 27.28
C GLU A 81 -18.08 11.90 26.46
N ARG A 82 -17.44 12.78 25.68
CA ARG A 82 -18.12 13.73 24.82
C ARG A 82 -19.03 12.98 23.82
N ARG A 83 -20.29 13.42 23.76
CA ARG A 83 -21.33 12.94 22.83
C ARG A 83 -22.02 14.15 22.20
N ARG A 84 -21.27 14.99 21.49
CA ARG A 84 -21.80 16.15 20.76
C ARG A 84 -22.28 15.80 19.35
N GLY A 85 -22.10 14.55 18.93
CA GLY A 85 -22.44 14.06 17.59
C GLY A 85 -21.44 14.52 16.54
N ARG A 86 -20.13 14.60 16.86
CA ARG A 86 -19.09 14.98 15.88
C ARG A 86 -18.07 13.87 15.66
N ILE A 87 -17.98 13.37 14.43
CA ILE A 87 -17.06 12.32 13.98
C ILE A 87 -15.99 12.95 13.09
N LEU A 88 -14.72 12.60 13.31
CA LEU A 88 -13.64 12.98 12.40
C LEU A 88 -13.23 11.78 11.54
N HIS A 89 -13.40 11.90 10.23
CA HIS A 89 -12.88 10.96 9.25
C HIS A 89 -11.50 11.43 8.76
N VAL A 90 -10.50 10.56 8.83
CA VAL A 90 -9.13 10.88 8.40
C VAL A 90 -8.79 10.03 7.19
N LEU A 91 -8.36 10.64 6.09
CA LEU A 91 -7.82 9.93 4.94
C LEU A 91 -6.39 10.38 4.67
N SER A 92 -5.56 9.51 4.10
CA SER A 92 -4.27 9.97 3.58
C SER A 92 -4.45 10.80 2.32
N GLU A 93 -5.24 10.29 1.39
CA GLU A 93 -5.57 10.92 0.13
C GLU A 93 -6.94 10.42 -0.36
N ALA A 94 -7.67 11.31 -1.04
CA ALA A 94 -8.95 11.05 -1.67
C ALA A 94 -8.82 11.04 -3.20
N TYR A 95 -9.49 10.08 -3.85
CA TYR A 95 -9.49 9.90 -5.30
C TYR A 95 -10.90 9.97 -5.88
N SER A 96 -11.02 10.46 -7.12
CA SER A 96 -12.30 10.51 -7.84
C SER A 96 -12.79 9.14 -8.29
N ILE A 97 -11.89 8.15 -8.37
CA ILE A 97 -12.16 6.77 -8.79
C ILE A 97 -11.61 5.83 -7.73
N GLY A 98 -12.42 4.85 -7.32
CA GLY A 98 -12.01 3.81 -6.38
C GLY A 98 -13.03 3.60 -5.25
N GLY A 99 -12.94 2.43 -4.59
CA GLY A 99 -13.84 2.08 -3.50
C GLY A 99 -13.55 2.83 -2.19
N HIS A 100 -12.30 3.22 -1.95
CA HIS A 100 -11.84 3.78 -0.68
C HIS A 100 -12.50 5.13 -0.36
N THR A 101 -12.37 6.15 -1.22
CA THR A 101 -13.01 7.45 -0.98
C THR A 101 -14.54 7.33 -0.96
N ARG A 102 -15.08 6.42 -1.78
CA ARG A 102 -16.52 6.13 -1.85
C ARG A 102 -17.09 5.54 -0.57
N LEU A 103 -16.33 4.69 0.10
CA LEU A 103 -16.67 4.18 1.42
C LEU A 103 -16.90 5.33 2.41
N VAL A 104 -16.00 6.31 2.45
CA VAL A 104 -16.06 7.40 3.43
C VAL A 104 -17.30 8.27 3.25
N TRP A 105 -17.60 8.74 2.04
CA TRP A 105 -18.79 9.58 1.86
C TRP A 105 -20.09 8.81 2.06
N ARG A 106 -20.14 7.52 1.72
CA ARG A 106 -21.31 6.67 2.00
C ARG A 106 -21.52 6.44 3.49
N TRP A 107 -20.43 6.27 4.23
CA TRP A 107 -20.47 6.19 5.69
C TRP A 107 -21.07 7.48 6.27
N MET A 108 -20.56 8.64 5.85
CA MET A 108 -21.07 9.94 6.32
C MET A 108 -22.54 10.14 5.93
N ASN A 109 -22.94 9.78 4.71
CA ASN A 109 -24.32 9.93 4.25
C ASN A 109 -25.33 9.07 5.03
N LEU A 110 -24.88 7.98 5.67
CA LEU A 110 -25.72 7.10 6.49
C LEU A 110 -25.58 7.37 8.00
N ASP A 111 -24.63 8.20 8.42
CA ASP A 111 -24.48 8.64 9.81
C ASP A 111 -25.20 9.99 9.99
N GLU A 112 -26.04 10.10 11.02
CA GLU A 112 -26.84 11.31 11.28
C GLU A 112 -26.03 12.40 12.03
N ARG A 113 -24.77 12.10 12.34
CA ARG A 113 -23.82 12.98 13.06
C ARG A 113 -23.13 13.96 12.12
N THR A 114 -22.53 14.98 12.72
CA THR A 114 -21.62 15.87 12.02
C THR A 114 -20.31 15.16 11.69
N SER A 115 -19.93 15.15 10.42
CA SER A 115 -18.68 14.51 9.97
C SER A 115 -17.71 15.51 9.40
N ASP A 116 -16.57 15.69 10.08
CA ASP A 116 -15.42 16.41 9.54
C ASP A 116 -14.52 15.44 8.75
N VAL A 117 -13.77 15.97 7.79
CA VAL A 117 -12.74 15.23 7.05
C VAL A 117 -11.39 15.92 7.16
N VAL A 118 -10.35 15.15 7.43
CA VAL A 118 -8.96 15.62 7.34
C VAL A 118 -8.19 14.72 6.38
N LEU A 119 -7.48 15.35 5.42
CA LEU A 119 -6.58 14.70 4.47
C LEU A 119 -5.13 14.92 4.91
N THR A 120 -4.37 13.85 5.18
CA THR A 120 -3.00 13.97 5.71
C THR A 120 -1.94 14.22 4.61
N ASN A 121 -2.22 13.82 3.36
CA ASN A 121 -1.23 13.81 2.30
C ASN A 121 -1.82 13.94 0.87
N GLN A 122 -2.87 14.74 0.68
CA GLN A 122 -3.55 14.89 -0.61
C GLN A 122 -2.60 15.38 -1.74
N LEU A 123 -2.47 14.64 -2.84
CA LEU A 123 -1.68 15.06 -4.01
C LEU A 123 -2.55 15.64 -5.13
N GLY A 124 -3.67 14.97 -5.42
CA GLY A 124 -4.60 15.35 -6.48
C GLY A 124 -5.71 16.32 -6.05
N PRO A 125 -6.60 16.72 -6.96
CA PRO A 125 -7.81 17.44 -6.60
C PRO A 125 -8.69 16.59 -5.68
N VAL A 126 -9.26 17.23 -4.65
CA VAL A 126 -10.26 16.58 -3.78
C VAL A 126 -11.54 16.34 -4.59
N PRO A 127 -12.15 15.14 -4.55
CA PRO A 127 -13.37 14.87 -5.30
C PRO A 127 -14.56 15.72 -4.81
N ASP A 128 -15.28 16.34 -5.75
CA ASP A 128 -16.46 17.18 -5.44
C ASP A 128 -17.49 16.43 -4.59
N ARG A 129 -17.73 15.14 -4.88
CA ARG A 129 -18.64 14.29 -4.10
C ARG A 129 -18.26 14.18 -2.64
N LEU A 130 -16.96 14.11 -2.32
CA LEU A 130 -16.52 14.09 -0.93
C LEU A 130 -16.79 15.43 -0.26
N VAL A 131 -16.50 16.54 -0.94
CA VAL A 131 -16.75 17.90 -0.45
C VAL A 131 -18.25 18.15 -0.20
N GLU A 132 -19.11 17.70 -1.11
CA GLU A 132 -20.56 17.74 -0.99
C GLU A 132 -21.03 16.98 0.25
N SER A 133 -20.63 15.71 0.41
CA SER A 133 -21.03 14.90 1.56
C SER A 133 -20.57 15.44 2.90
N VAL A 134 -19.37 16.03 2.99
CA VAL A 134 -18.91 16.70 4.23
C VAL A 134 -19.80 17.90 4.57
N ARG A 135 -20.14 18.71 3.56
CA ARG A 135 -21.05 19.86 3.75
C ARG A 135 -22.44 19.41 4.16
N ASP A 136 -22.98 18.36 3.53
CA ASP A 136 -24.31 17.83 3.83
C ASP A 136 -24.38 17.22 5.24
N ALA A 137 -23.28 16.62 5.72
CA ALA A 137 -23.11 16.21 7.10
C ALA A 137 -22.86 17.39 8.07
N GLY A 138 -22.74 18.63 7.57
CA GLY A 138 -22.52 19.83 8.39
C GLY A 138 -21.12 19.94 9.00
N GLY A 139 -20.13 19.27 8.44
CA GLY A 139 -18.73 19.34 8.87
C GLY A 139 -17.83 20.13 7.93
N ASP A 140 -16.54 20.09 8.22
CA ASP A 140 -15.49 20.79 7.46
C ASP A 140 -14.47 19.82 6.87
N LEU A 141 -13.91 20.14 5.70
CA LEU A 141 -12.83 19.40 5.06
C LEU A 141 -11.52 20.19 5.15
N HIS A 142 -10.46 19.53 5.62
CA HIS A 142 -9.14 20.12 5.78
C HIS A 142 -8.06 19.30 5.05
N ASP A 143 -7.22 19.97 4.26
CA ASP A 143 -6.03 19.37 3.67
C ASP A 143 -4.77 19.83 4.41
N LEU A 144 -4.13 18.91 5.14
CA LEU A 144 -2.95 19.22 5.94
C LEU A 144 -1.71 19.44 5.08
N ARG A 145 -1.62 18.84 3.89
CA ARG A 145 -0.49 19.07 2.99
C ARG A 145 -0.45 20.51 2.49
N SER A 146 -1.62 21.14 2.34
CA SER A 146 -1.74 22.54 1.94
C SER A 146 -1.36 23.54 3.04
N THR A 147 -1.35 23.11 4.31
CA THR A 147 -1.16 23.99 5.47
C THR A 147 0.10 23.70 6.29
N ALA A 148 0.66 22.49 6.19
CA ALA A 148 1.88 22.08 6.87
C ALA A 148 2.79 21.26 5.93
N HIS A 149 4.03 21.72 5.78
CA HIS A 149 5.00 21.09 4.88
C HIS A 149 5.47 19.74 5.42
N ASP A 150 5.96 19.70 6.66
CA ASP A 150 6.60 18.53 7.28
C ASP A 150 5.59 17.55 7.89
N LEU A 151 5.94 16.25 7.95
CA LEU A 151 5.03 15.20 8.43
C LEU A 151 4.69 15.37 9.92
N LEU A 152 5.65 15.79 10.74
CA LEU A 152 5.42 16.01 12.17
C LEU A 152 4.42 17.16 12.42
N ASP A 153 4.51 18.24 11.64
CA ASP A 153 3.59 19.36 11.78
C ASP A 153 2.19 18.99 11.29
N ARG A 154 2.08 18.17 10.23
CA ARG A 154 0.80 17.56 9.85
C ARG A 154 0.25 16.67 10.96
N ALA A 155 1.07 15.89 11.66
CA ALA A 155 0.60 15.04 12.76
C ALA A 155 0.07 15.89 13.94
N ARG A 156 0.74 17.01 14.25
CA ARG A 156 0.27 17.98 15.27
C ARG A 156 -1.03 18.65 14.84
N ALA A 157 -1.16 19.06 13.59
CA ALA A 157 -2.38 19.65 13.06
C ALA A 157 -3.55 18.64 13.08
N LEU A 158 -3.31 17.40 12.64
CA LEU A 158 -4.29 16.32 12.73
C LEU A 158 -4.75 16.13 14.18
N ARG A 159 -3.84 16.10 15.15
CA ARG A 159 -4.19 15.98 16.57
C ARG A 159 -5.11 17.09 17.06
N GLN A 160 -4.90 18.34 16.63
CA GLN A 160 -5.80 19.46 16.97
C GLN A 160 -7.23 19.26 16.45
N HIS A 161 -7.39 18.66 15.26
CA HIS A 161 -8.71 18.28 14.75
C HIS A 161 -9.30 17.11 15.55
N MET A 162 -8.48 16.11 15.90
CA MET A 162 -8.92 14.98 16.72
C MET A 162 -9.48 15.45 18.07
N ASP A 163 -8.82 16.37 18.78
CA ASP A 163 -9.25 16.83 20.12
C ASP A 163 -10.66 17.49 20.12
N ARG A 164 -11.17 17.87 18.95
CA ARG A 164 -12.51 18.46 18.76
C ARG A 164 -13.59 17.42 18.47
N ALA A 165 -13.21 16.22 18.05
CA ALA A 165 -14.12 15.13 17.73
C ALA A 165 -14.58 14.36 18.98
N ASP A 166 -15.68 13.62 18.85
CA ASP A 166 -16.14 12.65 19.84
C ASP A 166 -15.56 11.25 19.57
N LEU A 167 -15.25 10.98 18.30
CA LEU A 167 -14.67 9.73 17.82
C LEU A 167 -13.94 10.02 16.50
N VAL A 168 -12.83 9.33 16.29
CA VAL A 168 -12.01 9.44 15.07
C VAL A 168 -12.10 8.12 14.30
N VAL A 169 -12.35 8.19 13.00
CA VAL A 169 -12.28 7.03 12.10
C VAL A 169 -11.13 7.23 11.11
N LEU A 170 -10.14 6.35 11.15
CA LEU A 170 -8.99 6.37 10.26
C LEU A 170 -9.29 5.51 9.02
N HIS A 171 -9.47 6.17 7.88
CA HIS A 171 -9.56 5.61 6.53
C HIS A 171 -8.24 5.91 5.80
N VAL A 172 -7.12 5.56 6.43
CA VAL A 172 -5.79 5.98 6.00
C VAL A 172 -5.12 4.92 5.16
N HIS A 173 -4.36 5.33 4.14
CA HIS A 173 -3.57 4.38 3.37
C HIS A 173 -2.57 3.65 4.26
N PRO A 174 -2.18 2.42 3.89
CA PRO A 174 -1.28 1.58 4.67
C PRO A 174 0.05 2.18 5.13
N TYR A 175 0.50 3.27 4.52
CA TYR A 175 1.77 3.92 4.81
C TYR A 175 1.66 5.16 5.71
N ASP A 176 0.46 5.51 6.21
CA ASP A 176 0.23 6.81 6.86
C ASP A 176 0.88 6.95 8.24
N ALA A 177 2.16 7.36 8.22
CA ALA A 177 2.90 7.68 9.44
C ALA A 177 2.39 8.94 10.15
N VAL A 178 1.66 9.83 9.47
CA VAL A 178 1.09 11.05 10.06
C VAL A 178 -0.04 10.70 11.01
N ALA A 179 -0.96 9.83 10.58
CA ALA A 179 -2.05 9.34 11.42
C ALA A 179 -1.54 8.53 12.61
N LEU A 180 -0.59 7.61 12.38
CA LEU A 180 0.07 6.85 13.45
C LEU A 180 0.70 7.78 14.49
N ALA A 181 1.42 8.82 14.04
CA ALA A 181 2.02 9.83 14.91
C ALA A 181 0.97 10.64 15.69
N ALA A 182 -0.04 11.18 15.02
CA ALA A 182 -1.04 12.06 15.62
C ALA A 182 -1.82 11.38 16.77
N VAL A 183 -2.17 10.11 16.56
CA VAL A 183 -2.86 9.27 17.54
C VAL A 183 -1.99 8.99 18.77
N ASN A 184 -0.67 8.99 18.59
CA ASN A 184 0.30 8.67 19.65
C ASN A 184 1.02 9.92 20.22
N LEU A 185 0.67 11.12 19.78
CA LEU A 185 1.11 12.36 20.42
C LEU A 185 0.63 12.40 21.89
N PRO A 186 1.36 13.08 22.79
CA PRO A 186 1.03 13.14 24.21
C PRO A 186 -0.35 13.72 24.50
N GLY A 187 -0.95 13.27 25.61
CA GLY A 187 -2.25 13.75 26.09
C GLY A 187 -3.40 12.80 25.79
N VAL A 188 -4.55 13.07 26.41
CA VAL A 188 -5.79 12.32 26.16
C VAL A 188 -6.30 12.62 24.75
N ARG A 189 -6.92 11.65 24.08
CA ARG A 189 -7.55 11.79 22.76
C ARG A 189 -8.90 11.07 22.74
N PRO A 190 -9.77 11.35 21.76
CA PRO A 190 -10.99 10.55 21.58
C PRO A 190 -10.67 9.10 21.19
N PRO A 191 -11.67 8.19 21.31
CA PRO A 191 -11.58 6.84 20.76
C PRO A 191 -11.29 6.85 19.26
N VAL A 192 -10.44 5.92 18.82
CA VAL A 192 -10.01 5.78 17.43
C VAL A 192 -10.46 4.43 16.88
N VAL A 193 -11.27 4.49 15.83
CA VAL A 193 -11.62 3.35 14.99
C VAL A 193 -10.68 3.34 13.78
N TYR A 194 -9.94 2.26 13.58
CA TYR A 194 -9.11 2.07 12.39
C TYR A 194 -9.89 1.23 11.37
N GLU A 195 -10.20 1.79 10.20
CA GLU A 195 -10.89 1.06 9.13
C GLU A 195 -9.89 0.20 8.33
N ASN A 196 -10.19 -1.09 8.19
CA ASN A 196 -9.29 -2.08 7.60
C ASN A 196 -9.65 -2.41 6.13
N HIS A 197 -9.63 -1.42 5.23
CA HIS A 197 -9.83 -1.68 3.79
C HIS A 197 -8.68 -2.49 3.15
N ALA A 198 -7.51 -2.49 3.78
CA ALA A 198 -6.31 -3.22 3.34
C ALA A 198 -6.12 -4.55 4.10
N ASP A 199 -7.23 -5.23 4.41
CA ASP A 199 -7.27 -6.43 5.26
C ASP A 199 -6.34 -7.58 4.81
N LEU A 200 -6.02 -7.66 3.51
CA LEU A 200 -5.10 -8.64 2.94
C LEU A 200 -3.62 -8.30 3.07
N SER A 201 -3.25 -7.03 3.28
CA SER A 201 -1.88 -6.54 3.08
C SER A 201 -1.30 -5.81 4.30
N PHE A 202 -0.01 -5.49 4.23
CA PHE A 202 0.65 -4.67 5.25
C PHE A 202 -0.04 -3.32 5.43
N TRP A 203 -0.12 -2.83 6.67
CA TRP A 203 -0.40 -1.43 6.99
C TRP A 203 0.21 -1.02 8.35
N LEU A 204 0.46 0.28 8.50
CA LEU A 204 0.84 0.95 9.74
C LEU A 204 -0.41 1.44 10.48
N GLY A 205 -0.44 1.31 11.81
CA GLY A 205 -1.50 1.90 12.62
C GLY A 205 -1.97 1.06 13.79
N VAL A 206 -1.37 -0.11 14.04
CA VAL A 206 -1.82 -1.01 15.12
C VAL A 206 -1.74 -0.32 16.48
N ALA A 207 -0.72 0.51 16.70
CA ALA A 207 -0.57 1.31 17.91
C ALA A 207 -1.69 2.35 18.11
N GLY A 208 -2.41 2.71 17.06
CA GLY A 208 -3.48 3.70 17.08
C GLY A 208 -4.88 3.13 16.97
N ALA A 209 -5.04 1.84 16.74
CA ALA A 209 -6.33 1.18 16.58
C ALA A 209 -6.91 0.78 17.94
N ASP A 210 -7.68 1.67 18.59
CA ASP A 210 -8.39 1.27 19.81
C ASP A 210 -9.42 0.17 19.50
N LEU A 211 -10.10 0.34 18.37
CA LEU A 211 -10.93 -0.66 17.71
C LEU A 211 -10.53 -0.76 16.24
N LEU A 212 -10.16 -1.95 15.78
CA LEU A 212 -10.04 -2.28 14.37
C LEU A 212 -11.43 -2.59 13.80
N CYS A 213 -11.78 -1.96 12.68
CA CYS A 213 -13.04 -2.13 11.98
C CYS A 213 -12.81 -2.82 10.64
N ASP A 214 -13.10 -4.12 10.59
CA ASP A 214 -13.10 -4.87 9.34
C ASP A 214 -14.40 -4.66 8.55
N LEU A 215 -14.30 -4.76 7.22
CA LEU A 215 -15.47 -4.73 6.34
C LEU A 215 -16.16 -6.10 6.20
N ARG A 216 -15.55 -7.15 6.78
CA ARG A 216 -16.02 -8.55 6.72
C ARG A 216 -15.42 -9.36 7.86
N THR A 217 -16.09 -10.44 8.24
CA THR A 217 -15.66 -11.33 9.34
C THR A 217 -14.40 -12.12 9.06
N HIS A 218 -14.11 -12.39 7.78
CA HIS A 218 -13.05 -13.34 7.39
C HIS A 218 -11.63 -12.80 7.61
N ALA A 219 -11.44 -11.48 7.74
CA ALA A 219 -10.13 -10.87 7.98
C ALA A 219 -9.57 -11.15 9.40
N ARG A 220 -10.47 -11.41 10.35
CA ARG A 220 -10.20 -11.54 11.79
C ARG A 220 -9.03 -12.45 12.14
N GLU A 221 -8.89 -13.58 11.46
CA GLU A 221 -7.78 -14.53 11.70
C GLU A 221 -6.43 -13.87 11.39
N LEU A 222 -6.31 -13.15 10.28
CA LEU A 222 -5.08 -12.42 9.92
C LEU A 222 -4.81 -11.28 10.91
N ASP A 223 -5.83 -10.60 11.40
CA ASP A 223 -5.67 -9.50 12.35
C ASP A 223 -5.16 -9.99 13.72
N VAL A 224 -5.70 -11.10 14.21
CA VAL A 224 -5.25 -11.71 15.47
C VAL A 224 -3.86 -12.33 15.31
N GLU A 225 -3.69 -13.18 14.29
CA GLU A 225 -2.49 -14.00 14.16
C GLU A 225 -1.30 -13.21 13.62
N LEU A 226 -1.51 -12.37 12.60
CA LEU A 226 -0.43 -11.70 11.87
C LEU A 226 -0.28 -10.21 12.18
N ARG A 227 -1.29 -9.58 12.80
CA ARG A 227 -1.20 -8.19 13.29
C ARG A 227 -1.18 -8.05 14.81
N ARG A 228 -1.40 -9.15 15.55
CA ARG A 228 -1.48 -9.17 17.02
C ARG A 228 -2.59 -8.28 17.59
N VAL A 229 -3.60 -7.95 16.80
CA VAL A 229 -4.73 -7.16 17.29
C VAL A 229 -5.57 -8.07 18.21
N PRO A 230 -5.80 -7.69 19.47
CA PRO A 230 -6.62 -8.49 20.37
C PRO A 230 -8.04 -8.69 19.81
N ASP A 231 -8.55 -9.90 19.91
CA ASP A 231 -9.85 -10.31 19.38
C ASP A 231 -11.01 -9.40 19.85
N ALA A 232 -10.96 -8.93 21.10
CA ALA A 232 -11.94 -8.01 21.69
C ALA A 232 -11.91 -6.58 21.09
N ARG A 233 -10.82 -6.23 20.38
CA ARG A 233 -10.63 -4.95 19.67
C ARG A 233 -10.91 -5.06 18.18
N ILE A 234 -11.59 -6.11 17.73
CA ILE A 234 -11.99 -6.28 16.32
C ILE A 234 -13.50 -6.25 16.22
N GLY A 235 -14.01 -5.24 15.51
CA GLY A 235 -15.41 -5.09 15.13
C GLY A 235 -15.59 -5.24 13.61
N VAL A 236 -16.82 -5.50 13.18
CA VAL A 236 -17.15 -5.59 11.74
C VAL A 236 -18.24 -4.58 11.41
N LEU A 237 -17.91 -3.65 10.50
CA LEU A 237 -18.90 -2.80 9.85
C LEU A 237 -18.88 -3.06 8.34
N PRO A 238 -19.88 -3.78 7.81
CA PRO A 238 -19.98 -4.04 6.39
C PRO A 238 -19.98 -2.73 5.60
N MET A 239 -19.30 -2.70 4.46
CA MET A 239 -19.19 -1.49 3.64
C MET A 239 -20.57 -0.99 3.18
N PRO A 240 -20.95 0.27 3.41
CA PRO A 240 -22.21 0.81 2.91
C PRO A 240 -22.22 0.81 1.37
N VAL A 241 -23.35 0.40 0.80
CA VAL A 241 -23.57 0.37 -0.65
C VAL A 241 -24.83 1.14 -1.02
N GLU A 242 -24.83 1.74 -2.20
CA GLU A 242 -25.97 2.48 -2.73
C GLU A 242 -26.51 1.76 -3.95
N ALA A 243 -27.82 1.87 -4.16
CA ALA A 243 -28.45 1.29 -5.33
C ALA A 243 -27.87 1.94 -6.59
N MET A 244 -27.35 1.12 -7.49
CA MET A 244 -26.96 1.61 -8.80
C MET A 244 -28.20 1.97 -9.60
N THR A 245 -28.14 3.10 -10.30
CA THR A 245 -29.07 3.37 -11.38
C THR A 245 -28.49 2.77 -12.65
N SER A 246 -29.25 1.92 -13.34
CA SER A 246 -28.84 1.34 -14.62
C SER A 246 -29.85 1.72 -15.69
N SER A 247 -29.33 2.02 -16.89
CA SER A 247 -30.17 2.28 -18.07
C SER A 247 -30.56 0.97 -18.76
N PRO A 248 -31.64 0.92 -19.56
CA PRO A 248 -32.01 -0.29 -20.30
C PRO A 248 -30.86 -0.81 -21.17
N GLY A 249 -30.53 -2.10 -21.03
CA GLY A 249 -29.36 -2.72 -21.68
C GLY A 249 -29.50 -3.00 -23.19
N ASP A 250 -30.67 -2.79 -23.81
CA ASP A 250 -30.96 -3.23 -25.18
C ASP A 250 -30.07 -2.60 -26.26
N ALA A 251 -29.68 -1.33 -26.09
CA ALA A 251 -28.78 -0.66 -27.01
C ALA A 251 -27.36 -1.24 -26.92
N LEU A 252 -26.84 -1.35 -25.69
CA LEU A 252 -25.51 -1.88 -25.40
C LEU A 252 -25.39 -3.37 -25.80
N ARG A 253 -26.47 -4.14 -25.60
CA ARG A 253 -26.58 -5.54 -26.04
C ARG A 253 -26.40 -5.68 -27.55
N ARG A 254 -27.03 -4.79 -28.33
CA ARG A 254 -26.88 -4.74 -29.80
C ARG A 254 -25.50 -4.28 -30.23
N GLU A 255 -24.95 -3.27 -29.56
CA GLU A 255 -23.60 -2.75 -29.80
C GLU A 255 -22.53 -3.84 -29.63
N LEU A 256 -22.62 -4.62 -28.54
CA LEU A 256 -21.73 -5.74 -28.29
C LEU A 256 -22.00 -6.96 -29.19
N GLY A 257 -23.11 -6.98 -29.94
CA GLY A 257 -23.49 -8.12 -30.77
C GLY A 257 -23.94 -9.36 -29.99
N ILE A 258 -24.46 -9.17 -28.77
CA ILE A 258 -24.96 -10.27 -27.93
C ILE A 258 -26.30 -10.76 -28.50
N ARG A 259 -26.41 -12.07 -28.77
CA ARG A 259 -27.62 -12.70 -29.32
C ARG A 259 -28.84 -12.40 -28.45
N PRO A 260 -30.00 -11.98 -28.99
CA PRO A 260 -31.17 -11.55 -28.22
C PRO A 260 -31.68 -12.54 -27.16
N ASP A 261 -31.53 -13.83 -27.39
CA ASP A 261 -31.97 -14.94 -26.53
C ASP A 261 -30.90 -15.42 -25.53
N ALA A 262 -29.68 -14.88 -25.60
CA ALA A 262 -28.60 -15.29 -24.71
C ALA A 262 -28.88 -14.86 -23.26
N VAL A 263 -28.52 -15.74 -22.32
CA VAL A 263 -28.42 -15.38 -20.89
C VAL A 263 -27.02 -14.81 -20.65
N VAL A 264 -26.92 -13.65 -20.02
CA VAL A 264 -25.65 -12.95 -19.83
C VAL A 264 -25.11 -13.18 -18.41
N ALA A 265 -23.93 -13.80 -18.32
CA ALA A 265 -23.11 -13.75 -17.12
C ALA A 265 -22.20 -12.51 -17.17
N LEU A 266 -22.22 -11.70 -16.12
CA LEU A 266 -21.42 -10.49 -15.99
C LEU A 266 -20.37 -10.62 -14.89
N THR A 267 -19.19 -10.07 -15.15
CA THR A 267 -18.18 -9.76 -14.12
C THR A 267 -17.62 -8.37 -14.36
N VAL A 268 -17.51 -7.58 -13.29
CA VAL A 268 -16.84 -6.27 -13.30
C VAL A 268 -15.68 -6.34 -12.31
N SER A 269 -14.45 -6.24 -12.83
CA SER A 269 -13.25 -6.48 -12.03
C SER A 269 -11.97 -5.88 -12.63
N ASP A 270 -10.88 -5.97 -11.88
CA ASP A 270 -9.54 -5.57 -12.29
C ASP A 270 -8.73 -6.76 -12.80
N ASN A 271 -7.73 -6.48 -13.65
CA ASN A 271 -6.84 -7.48 -14.23
C ASN A 271 -6.31 -8.50 -13.22
N TRP A 272 -5.76 -8.02 -12.10
CA TRP A 272 -5.09 -8.86 -11.11
C TRP A 272 -6.04 -9.82 -10.38
N LYS A 273 -7.33 -9.46 -10.25
CA LYS A 273 -8.33 -10.27 -9.55
C LYS A 273 -8.80 -11.49 -10.35
N VAL A 274 -8.73 -11.39 -11.68
CA VAL A 274 -9.16 -12.44 -12.61
C VAL A 274 -7.99 -13.19 -13.27
N ALA A 275 -6.79 -12.63 -13.15
CA ALA A 275 -5.56 -13.22 -13.67
C ALA A 275 -5.30 -14.58 -13.02
N ALA A 276 -4.56 -15.44 -13.72
CA ALA A 276 -4.15 -16.68 -13.12
C ALA A 276 -3.15 -16.42 -12.00
N CYS A 277 -3.55 -16.69 -10.77
CA CYS A 277 -2.64 -16.88 -9.65
C CYS A 277 -2.81 -18.30 -9.09
N TRP A 278 -1.75 -18.82 -8.46
CA TRP A 278 -1.72 -20.16 -7.87
C TRP A 278 -2.13 -21.32 -8.79
N GLY A 279 -1.93 -21.16 -10.10
CA GLY A 279 -2.18 -22.17 -11.13
C GLY A 279 -3.53 -22.09 -11.85
N ARG A 280 -4.44 -21.17 -11.48
CA ARG A 280 -5.72 -21.00 -12.18
C ARG A 280 -6.21 -19.56 -12.18
N GLY A 281 -6.69 -19.09 -13.33
CA GLY A 281 -7.38 -17.80 -13.50
C GLY A 281 -8.85 -17.97 -13.86
N MET A 282 -9.61 -16.88 -13.86
CA MET A 282 -11.05 -16.90 -14.17
C MET A 282 -11.37 -17.55 -15.52
N HIS A 283 -10.53 -17.31 -16.54
CA HIS A 283 -10.70 -17.89 -17.87
C HIS A 283 -10.72 -19.43 -17.88
N HIS A 284 -10.02 -20.10 -16.95
CA HIS A 284 -10.06 -21.56 -16.82
C HIS A 284 -11.40 -22.06 -16.28
N VAL A 285 -11.99 -21.33 -15.32
CA VAL A 285 -13.30 -21.67 -14.76
C VAL A 285 -14.39 -21.41 -15.79
N LEU A 286 -14.28 -20.30 -16.53
CA LEU A 286 -15.22 -19.92 -17.57
C LEU A 286 -15.22 -20.86 -18.78
N ASP A 287 -14.08 -21.44 -19.17
CA ASP A 287 -14.04 -22.46 -20.24
C ASP A 287 -15.02 -23.60 -19.93
N ARG A 288 -15.05 -24.06 -18.67
CA ARG A 288 -15.97 -25.12 -18.23
C ARG A 288 -17.42 -24.66 -18.20
N VAL A 289 -17.68 -23.46 -17.70
CA VAL A 289 -19.03 -22.85 -17.64
C VAL A 289 -19.63 -22.72 -19.05
N LEU A 290 -18.87 -22.16 -19.99
CA LEU A 290 -19.31 -21.93 -21.37
C LEU A 290 -19.52 -23.22 -22.15
N HIS A 291 -18.72 -24.26 -21.86
CA HIS A 291 -18.88 -25.59 -22.42
C HIS A 291 -20.21 -26.24 -21.99
N TRP A 292 -20.62 -26.11 -20.73
CA TRP A 292 -21.83 -26.74 -20.19
C TRP A 292 -23.13 -25.93 -20.36
N SER A 293 -23.02 -24.64 -20.68
CA SER A 293 -24.16 -23.73 -20.79
C SER A 293 -24.21 -23.05 -22.17
N PRO A 294 -24.63 -23.73 -23.26
CA PRO A 294 -24.59 -23.18 -24.63
C PRO A 294 -25.36 -21.87 -24.86
N GLN A 295 -26.34 -21.58 -24.03
CA GLN A 295 -27.16 -20.36 -24.06
C GLN A 295 -26.48 -19.15 -23.39
N LEU A 296 -25.39 -19.36 -22.65
CA LEU A 296 -24.72 -18.32 -21.87
C LEU A 296 -23.78 -17.47 -22.74
N SER A 297 -23.85 -16.15 -22.63
CA SER A 297 -22.80 -15.22 -23.05
C SER A 297 -22.13 -14.64 -21.82
N PHE A 298 -20.83 -14.41 -21.87
CA PHE A 298 -20.04 -13.84 -20.78
C PHE A 298 -19.51 -12.46 -21.14
N VAL A 299 -19.74 -11.49 -20.27
CA VAL A 299 -19.27 -10.11 -20.40
C VAL A 299 -18.34 -9.79 -19.24
N LEU A 300 -17.11 -9.38 -19.56
CA LEU A 300 -16.09 -8.96 -18.62
C LEU A 300 -15.74 -7.50 -18.82
N VAL A 301 -15.91 -6.71 -17.77
CA VAL A 301 -15.68 -5.26 -17.77
C VAL A 301 -14.55 -4.92 -16.80
N GLY A 302 -13.70 -3.96 -17.15
CA GLY A 302 -12.57 -3.50 -16.34
C GLY A 302 -11.24 -4.20 -16.63
N VAL A 303 -11.27 -5.29 -17.40
CA VAL A 303 -10.10 -6.13 -17.68
C VAL A 303 -9.56 -5.89 -19.08
N THR A 304 -8.26 -5.65 -19.18
CA THR A 304 -7.53 -5.53 -20.45
C THR A 304 -7.51 -6.90 -21.15
N PRO A 305 -7.97 -7.00 -22.41
CA PRO A 305 -7.86 -8.24 -23.18
C PRO A 305 -6.42 -8.75 -23.25
N ASP A 306 -6.24 -10.05 -23.12
CA ASP A 306 -4.95 -10.75 -23.20
C ASP A 306 -5.08 -12.04 -24.03
N ALA A 307 -3.97 -12.75 -24.21
CA ALA A 307 -3.95 -13.99 -24.98
C ALA A 307 -4.86 -15.10 -24.41
N ASN A 308 -5.11 -15.11 -23.09
CA ASN A 308 -6.00 -16.10 -22.46
C ASN A 308 -7.45 -15.82 -22.83
N TRP A 309 -7.87 -14.55 -22.77
CA TRP A 309 -9.19 -14.10 -23.18
C TRP A 309 -9.42 -14.26 -24.68
N ASP A 310 -8.41 -13.99 -25.50
CA ASP A 310 -8.47 -14.20 -26.95
C ASP A 310 -8.69 -15.67 -27.31
N ARG A 311 -7.95 -16.57 -26.63
CA ARG A 311 -8.10 -18.02 -26.82
C ARG A 311 -9.51 -18.48 -26.44
N LEU A 312 -10.04 -17.97 -25.33
CA LEU A 312 -11.40 -18.31 -24.88
C LEU A 312 -12.45 -17.80 -25.89
N SER A 313 -12.29 -16.57 -26.38
CA SER A 313 -13.18 -15.95 -27.37
C SER A 313 -13.18 -16.70 -28.72
N LYS A 314 -12.02 -17.16 -29.17
CA LYS A 314 -11.89 -18.02 -30.38
C LYS A 314 -12.57 -19.38 -30.20
N ARG A 315 -12.51 -19.96 -28.99
CA ARG A 315 -13.15 -21.23 -28.67
C ARG A 315 -14.67 -21.13 -28.58
N TYR A 316 -15.19 -19.98 -28.14
CA TYR A 316 -16.63 -19.70 -28.03
C TYR A 316 -17.02 -18.43 -28.81
N PRO A 317 -17.00 -18.48 -30.17
CA PRO A 317 -17.30 -17.32 -30.99
C PRO A 317 -18.66 -16.68 -30.66
N GLY A 318 -18.68 -15.35 -30.47
CA GLY A 318 -19.89 -14.59 -30.19
C GLY A 318 -20.46 -14.77 -28.77
N ARG A 319 -19.69 -15.34 -27.84
CA ARG A 319 -20.14 -15.63 -26.47
C ARG A 319 -19.22 -15.08 -25.37
N VAL A 320 -18.08 -14.49 -25.71
CA VAL A 320 -17.13 -13.91 -24.75
C VAL A 320 -16.83 -12.48 -25.18
N PHE A 321 -17.11 -11.53 -24.30
CA PHE A 321 -16.98 -10.10 -24.56
C PHE A 321 -16.11 -9.48 -23.48
N VAL A 322 -14.86 -9.14 -23.81
CA VAL A 322 -13.93 -8.46 -22.90
C VAL A 322 -13.87 -6.99 -23.28
N VAL A 323 -14.55 -6.15 -22.50
CA VAL A 323 -14.86 -4.76 -22.84
C VAL A 323 -13.66 -3.83 -22.58
N GLY A 324 -12.73 -4.21 -21.71
CA GLY A 324 -11.68 -3.29 -21.26
C GLY A 324 -12.12 -2.41 -20.09
N ARG A 325 -11.26 -1.46 -19.71
CA ARG A 325 -11.56 -0.45 -18.69
C ARG A 325 -12.49 0.60 -19.26
N VAL A 326 -13.54 0.94 -18.50
CA VAL A 326 -14.54 1.95 -18.85
C VAL A 326 -14.63 2.99 -17.74
N PRO A 327 -14.93 4.27 -18.05
CA PRO A 327 -15.13 5.30 -17.02
C PRO A 327 -16.31 5.01 -16.09
N ASP A 328 -17.37 4.42 -16.63
CA ASP A 328 -18.57 4.02 -15.89
C ASP A 328 -18.98 2.60 -16.28
N SER A 329 -19.05 1.71 -15.28
CA SER A 329 -19.45 0.32 -15.44
C SER A 329 -20.95 0.08 -15.20
N ALA A 330 -21.68 1.06 -14.65
CA ALA A 330 -23.10 0.93 -14.31
C ALA A 330 -23.99 0.46 -15.48
N PRO A 331 -23.81 0.93 -16.74
CA PRO A 331 -24.61 0.46 -17.87
C PRO A 331 -24.49 -1.04 -18.15
N TYR A 332 -23.35 -1.65 -17.83
CA TYR A 332 -23.10 -3.07 -18.10
C TYR A 332 -23.85 -3.99 -17.13
N PHE A 333 -24.18 -3.52 -15.93
CA PHE A 333 -25.00 -4.31 -15.00
C PHE A 333 -26.41 -4.57 -15.52
N ALA A 334 -26.97 -3.69 -16.34
CA ALA A 334 -28.26 -3.92 -16.99
C ALA A 334 -28.24 -5.03 -18.05
N LEU A 335 -27.05 -5.46 -18.49
CA LEU A 335 -26.93 -6.61 -19.39
C LEU A 335 -27.06 -7.93 -18.65
N GLY A 336 -26.66 -7.97 -17.37
CA GLY A 336 -26.47 -9.20 -16.62
C GLY A 336 -27.78 -9.88 -16.28
N ASP A 337 -27.81 -11.20 -16.44
CA ASP A 337 -28.83 -12.09 -15.87
C ASP A 337 -28.29 -12.86 -14.65
N ILE A 338 -26.97 -13.01 -14.58
CA ILE A 338 -26.22 -13.69 -13.52
C ILE A 338 -24.93 -12.90 -13.28
N TYR A 339 -24.57 -12.66 -12.03
CA TYR A 339 -23.28 -12.10 -11.69
C TYR A 339 -22.31 -13.21 -11.26
N LEU A 340 -21.14 -13.26 -11.88
CA LEU A 340 -20.06 -14.17 -11.49
C LEU A 340 -19.02 -13.38 -10.69
N GLU A 341 -18.80 -13.77 -9.45
CA GLU A 341 -17.71 -13.23 -8.63
C GLU A 341 -16.36 -13.49 -9.31
N SER A 342 -15.44 -12.55 -9.12
CA SER A 342 -14.09 -12.67 -9.63
C SER A 342 -13.35 -13.83 -8.97
N TYR A 343 -12.51 -14.49 -9.76
CA TYR A 343 -11.70 -15.62 -9.34
C TYR A 343 -10.33 -15.49 -10.00
N PRO A 344 -9.22 -15.75 -9.30
CA PRO A 344 -9.09 -16.35 -7.97
C PRO A 344 -9.21 -15.38 -6.80
N THR A 345 -9.33 -14.07 -7.07
CA THR A 345 -9.52 -13.06 -6.03
C THR A 345 -10.84 -12.32 -6.20
N ARG A 346 -11.54 -12.10 -5.08
CA ARG A 346 -12.81 -11.38 -4.99
C ARG A 346 -12.78 -9.98 -5.59
N ALA A 347 -13.91 -9.53 -6.12
CA ALA A 347 -14.05 -8.23 -6.75
C ALA A 347 -14.19 -7.06 -5.75
N GLY A 348 -14.74 -7.32 -4.56
CA GLY A 348 -14.98 -6.30 -3.53
C GLY A 348 -16.44 -5.82 -3.55
N THR A 349 -16.68 -4.62 -4.09
CA THR A 349 -18.02 -3.95 -4.09
C THR A 349 -18.97 -4.48 -5.17
N THR A 350 -18.45 -4.84 -6.34
CA THR A 350 -19.27 -5.13 -7.53
C THR A 350 -20.27 -6.28 -7.40
N PRO A 351 -20.05 -7.34 -6.59
CA PRO A 351 -21.06 -8.36 -6.34
C PRO A 351 -22.23 -7.83 -5.48
N LEU A 352 -21.95 -6.91 -4.54
CA LEU A 352 -22.99 -6.24 -3.75
C LEU A 352 -23.85 -5.36 -4.65
N GLU A 353 -23.21 -4.59 -5.54
CA GLU A 353 -23.88 -3.75 -6.53
C GLU A 353 -24.77 -4.58 -7.48
N ALA A 354 -24.30 -5.75 -7.93
CA ALA A 354 -25.08 -6.70 -8.71
C ALA A 354 -26.27 -7.27 -7.94
N ALA A 355 -26.05 -7.68 -6.69
CA ALA A 355 -27.10 -8.20 -5.82
C ALA A 355 -28.20 -7.14 -5.57
N MET A 356 -27.84 -5.86 -5.40
CA MET A 356 -28.83 -4.78 -5.25
C MET A 356 -29.75 -4.63 -6.46
N LEU A 357 -29.24 -4.94 -7.67
CA LEU A 357 -30.03 -4.97 -8.90
C LEU A 357 -30.85 -6.25 -9.07
N GLY A 358 -30.80 -7.17 -8.10
CA GLY A 358 -31.52 -8.43 -8.13
C GLY A 358 -30.86 -9.49 -9.00
N LEU A 359 -29.55 -9.37 -9.28
CA LEU A 359 -28.82 -10.43 -9.96
C LEU A 359 -28.44 -11.53 -8.97
N PRO A 360 -28.64 -12.82 -9.32
CA PRO A 360 -28.06 -13.90 -8.54
C PRO A 360 -26.53 -13.83 -8.65
N VAL A 361 -25.85 -13.91 -7.50
CA VAL A 361 -24.39 -13.90 -7.40
C VAL A 361 -23.88 -15.32 -7.20
N VAL A 362 -22.97 -15.76 -8.08
CA VAL A 362 -22.33 -17.08 -7.99
C VAL A 362 -20.83 -16.88 -7.76
N ALA A 363 -20.30 -17.51 -6.71
CA ALA A 363 -18.89 -17.46 -6.34
C ALA A 363 -18.26 -18.86 -6.26
N LEU A 364 -16.93 -18.90 -6.41
CA LEU A 364 -16.10 -20.10 -6.27
C LEU A 364 -15.06 -19.89 -5.18
N ALA A 365 -15.10 -20.74 -4.15
CA ALA A 365 -14.13 -20.81 -3.08
C ALA A 365 -13.55 -22.23 -3.00
N ASP A 366 -12.55 -22.50 -3.85
CA ASP A 366 -11.90 -23.81 -3.99
C ASP A 366 -10.64 -23.98 -3.14
N ALA A 367 -10.23 -22.93 -2.42
CA ALA A 367 -9.24 -23.04 -1.35
C ALA A 367 -9.84 -23.84 -0.17
N PRO A 368 -9.11 -24.84 0.36
CA PRO A 368 -9.55 -25.58 1.54
C PRO A 368 -9.84 -24.67 2.73
N GLU A 369 -10.69 -25.13 3.64
CA GLU A 369 -10.88 -24.48 4.93
C GLU A 369 -9.56 -24.48 5.72
N GLY A 370 -9.23 -23.34 6.35
CA GLY A 370 -7.93 -23.13 7.01
C GLY A 370 -6.74 -22.90 6.06
N ASP A 371 -6.92 -22.91 4.73
CA ASP A 371 -5.85 -22.47 3.82
C ASP A 371 -5.81 -20.94 3.77
N PRO A 372 -4.64 -20.30 3.95
CA PRO A 372 -4.55 -18.84 3.90
C PRO A 372 -5.01 -18.23 2.56
N ALA A 373 -5.03 -18.99 1.46
CA ALA A 373 -5.59 -18.51 0.18
C ALA A 373 -7.12 -18.32 0.23
N ARG A 374 -7.80 -18.92 1.20
CA ARG A 374 -9.26 -18.84 1.35
C ARG A 374 -9.74 -17.40 1.54
N ILE A 375 -8.96 -16.57 2.22
CA ILE A 375 -9.31 -15.17 2.48
C ILE A 375 -9.63 -14.39 1.19
N PHE A 376 -8.94 -14.71 0.09
CA PHE A 376 -9.09 -14.06 -1.22
C PHE A 376 -10.38 -14.45 -1.95
N GLN A 377 -11.04 -15.53 -1.50
CA GLN A 377 -12.21 -16.13 -2.16
C GLN A 377 -13.51 -16.01 -1.34
N THR A 378 -13.45 -15.35 -0.19
CA THR A 378 -14.62 -15.15 0.69
C THR A 378 -15.50 -14.02 0.18
N CYS A 379 -16.82 -14.16 0.33
CA CYS A 379 -17.78 -13.13 -0.09
C CYS A 379 -17.92 -12.02 0.97
N SER A 380 -18.57 -10.92 0.60
CA SER A 380 -18.95 -9.87 1.55
C SER A 380 -20.12 -10.32 2.43
N PRO A 381 -20.30 -9.70 3.62
CA PRO A 381 -21.49 -9.89 4.44
C PRO A 381 -22.80 -9.83 3.64
N GLY A 382 -23.82 -10.60 4.03
CA GLY A 382 -25.09 -10.67 3.29
C GLY A 382 -25.05 -11.49 1.99
N LEU A 383 -23.84 -11.83 1.49
CA LEU A 383 -23.63 -12.82 0.44
C LEU A 383 -22.87 -14.06 0.93
N ASP A 384 -22.10 -13.95 2.01
CA ASP A 384 -21.27 -15.00 2.60
C ASP A 384 -22.06 -16.11 3.34
N GLU A 385 -23.30 -15.84 3.73
CA GLU A 385 -24.24 -16.84 4.28
C GLU A 385 -24.80 -17.78 3.20
N ARG A 386 -24.60 -17.45 1.91
CA ARG A 386 -25.15 -18.21 0.78
C ARG A 386 -24.24 -19.38 0.39
N PRO A 387 -24.79 -20.46 -0.20
CA PRO A 387 -23.98 -21.56 -0.70
C PRO A 387 -22.95 -21.09 -1.74
N VAL A 388 -21.67 -21.37 -1.47
CA VAL A 388 -20.56 -21.12 -2.40
C VAL A 388 -20.16 -22.42 -3.08
N ALA A 389 -19.82 -22.37 -4.37
CA ALA A 389 -19.22 -23.52 -5.04
C ALA A 389 -17.81 -23.75 -4.50
N THR A 390 -17.43 -24.99 -4.20
CA THR A 390 -16.08 -25.34 -3.73
C THR A 390 -15.25 -26.06 -4.78
N THR A 391 -15.83 -26.33 -5.95
CA THR A 391 -15.12 -26.85 -7.12
C THR A 391 -15.57 -26.15 -8.40
N PRO A 392 -14.75 -26.08 -9.44
CA PRO A 392 -15.17 -25.46 -10.69
C PRO A 392 -16.28 -26.28 -11.41
N GLU A 393 -16.44 -27.58 -11.12
CA GLU A 393 -17.59 -28.38 -11.54
C GLU A 393 -18.88 -27.90 -10.87
N GLN A 394 -18.88 -27.72 -9.54
CA GLN A 394 -20.04 -27.19 -8.82
C GLN A 394 -20.39 -25.77 -9.29
N PHE A 395 -19.37 -24.94 -9.53
CA PHE A 395 -19.57 -23.60 -10.08
C PHE A 395 -20.26 -23.64 -11.45
N ALA A 396 -19.77 -24.49 -12.37
CA ALA A 396 -20.40 -24.67 -13.68
C ALA A 396 -21.84 -25.22 -13.59
N VAL A 397 -22.12 -26.14 -12.65
CA VAL A 397 -23.49 -26.62 -12.39
C VAL A 397 -24.40 -25.49 -11.89
N ALA A 398 -23.94 -24.69 -10.93
CA ALA A 398 -24.71 -23.57 -10.37
C ALA A 398 -25.07 -22.56 -11.47
N VAL A 399 -24.08 -22.14 -12.27
CA VAL A 399 -24.30 -21.22 -13.40
C VAL A 399 -25.24 -21.84 -14.42
N ARG A 400 -25.10 -23.13 -14.75
CA ARG A 400 -25.99 -23.79 -15.71
C ARG A 400 -27.44 -23.83 -15.24
N ARG A 401 -27.69 -24.14 -13.96
CA ARG A 401 -29.03 -24.16 -13.36
C ARG A 401 -29.71 -22.80 -13.50
N LEU A 402 -29.00 -21.75 -13.12
CA LEU A 402 -29.46 -20.37 -13.31
C LEU A 402 -29.66 -20.06 -14.80
N ALA A 403 -28.77 -20.49 -15.68
CA ALA A 403 -28.88 -20.19 -17.11
C ALA A 403 -30.09 -20.86 -17.80
N VAL A 404 -30.63 -21.97 -17.29
CA VAL A 404 -31.81 -22.66 -17.87
C VAL A 404 -33.13 -22.34 -17.18
N ASP A 405 -33.10 -21.77 -15.98
CA ASP A 405 -34.29 -21.57 -15.13
C ASP A 405 -34.47 -20.08 -14.76
N PRO A 406 -35.31 -19.32 -15.50
CA PRO A 406 -35.59 -17.92 -15.20
C PRO A 406 -36.26 -17.70 -13.85
N GLU A 407 -37.03 -18.66 -13.33
CA GLU A 407 -37.67 -18.54 -12.02
C GLU A 407 -36.61 -18.61 -10.92
N LEU A 408 -35.71 -19.60 -11.02
CA LEU A 408 -34.60 -19.72 -10.10
C LEU A 408 -33.71 -18.48 -10.11
N ARG A 409 -33.42 -17.90 -11.29
CA ARG A 409 -32.66 -16.62 -11.36
C ARG A 409 -33.34 -15.50 -10.59
N ARG A 410 -34.66 -15.34 -10.77
CA ARG A 410 -35.43 -14.30 -10.08
C ARG A 410 -35.45 -14.53 -8.57
N SER A 411 -35.70 -15.76 -8.12
CA SER A 411 -35.71 -16.11 -6.70
C SER A 411 -34.34 -15.87 -6.06
N GLU A 412 -33.27 -16.47 -6.61
CA GLU A 412 -31.93 -16.35 -6.04
C GLU A 412 -31.40 -14.91 -6.07
N GLY A 413 -31.77 -14.15 -7.10
CA GLY A 413 -31.46 -12.72 -7.20
C GLY A 413 -32.22 -11.86 -6.19
N ALA A 414 -33.50 -12.13 -5.96
CA ALA A 414 -34.29 -11.47 -4.91
C ALA A 414 -33.73 -11.77 -3.52
N ASP A 415 -33.33 -13.02 -3.26
CA ASP A 415 -32.71 -13.41 -2.01
C ASP A 415 -31.35 -12.72 -1.81
N ALA A 416 -30.56 -12.55 -2.88
CA ALA A 416 -29.25 -11.88 -2.81
C ALA A 416 -29.44 -10.41 -2.47
N ARG A 417 -30.42 -9.77 -3.12
CA ARG A 417 -30.81 -8.40 -2.84
C ARG A 417 -31.24 -8.22 -1.39
N ALA A 418 -32.09 -9.11 -0.87
CA ALA A 418 -32.58 -9.04 0.50
C ALA A 418 -31.43 -9.16 1.52
N GLY A 419 -30.51 -10.10 1.32
CA GLY A 419 -29.32 -10.27 2.18
C GLY A 419 -28.42 -9.03 2.21
N VAL A 420 -28.15 -8.45 1.03
CA VAL A 420 -27.32 -7.22 0.95
C VAL A 420 -28.01 -6.02 1.59
N LEU A 421 -29.30 -5.77 1.30
CA LEU A 421 -30.04 -4.65 1.89
C LEU A 421 -30.16 -4.74 3.41
N ALA A 422 -30.29 -5.96 3.96
CA ALA A 422 -30.38 -6.15 5.41
C ALA A 422 -29.12 -5.72 6.17
N VAL A 423 -27.96 -5.72 5.50
CA VAL A 423 -26.64 -5.58 6.14
C VAL A 423 -25.90 -4.31 5.73
N HIS A 424 -26.05 -3.89 4.48
CA HIS A 424 -25.27 -2.80 3.89
C HIS A 424 -26.07 -1.51 3.64
N ASP A 425 -27.36 -1.48 3.98
CA ASP A 425 -28.24 -0.35 3.75
C ASP A 425 -28.98 0.11 5.02
N GLY A 426 -29.36 1.39 5.02
CA GLY A 426 -30.32 2.01 5.92
C GLY A 426 -30.17 1.65 7.40
N SER A 427 -31.22 1.07 7.98
CA SER A 427 -31.31 0.78 9.42
C SER A 427 -30.40 -0.36 9.88
N GLY A 428 -30.19 -1.38 9.03
CA GLY A 428 -29.35 -2.53 9.38
C GLY A 428 -27.89 -2.12 9.56
N TRP A 429 -27.41 -1.31 8.61
CA TRP A 429 -26.07 -0.73 8.68
C TRP A 429 -25.92 0.23 9.86
N ARG A 430 -26.85 1.17 10.05
CA ARG A 430 -26.82 2.13 11.17
C ARG A 430 -26.79 1.45 12.55
N SER A 431 -27.57 0.38 12.75
CA SER A 431 -27.53 -0.36 14.02
C SER A 431 -26.15 -0.97 14.32
N ARG A 432 -25.42 -1.39 13.28
CA ARG A 432 -24.06 -1.93 13.41
C ARG A 432 -23.05 -0.81 13.66
N LEU A 433 -23.23 0.34 13.00
CA LEU A 433 -22.43 1.53 13.25
C LEU A 433 -22.51 1.96 14.73
N GLU A 434 -23.73 2.03 15.28
CA GLU A 434 -23.93 2.37 16.69
C GLU A 434 -23.23 1.38 17.62
N SER A 435 -23.33 0.09 17.31
CA SER A 435 -22.66 -0.97 18.09
C SER A 435 -21.14 -0.86 18.02
N LEU A 436 -20.60 -0.56 16.83
CA LEU A 436 -19.17 -0.35 16.61
C LEU A 436 -18.66 0.85 17.40
N TYR A 437 -19.37 1.98 17.35
CA TYR A 437 -18.99 3.19 18.08
C TYR A 437 -19.07 3.02 19.59
N GLU A 438 -20.09 2.31 20.09
CA GLU A 438 -20.18 2.00 21.51
C GLU A 438 -19.05 1.08 21.97
N GLN A 439 -18.72 0.06 21.16
CA GLN A 439 -17.56 -0.80 21.43
C GLN A 439 -16.27 0.02 21.48
N ALA A 440 -16.02 0.91 20.52
CA ALA A 440 -14.83 1.76 20.50
C ALA A 440 -14.71 2.63 21.76
N ARG A 441 -15.83 3.20 22.23
CA ARG A 441 -15.88 4.03 23.45
C ARG A 441 -15.66 3.23 24.73
N SER A 442 -16.09 1.97 24.75
CA SER A 442 -15.92 1.09 25.91
C SER A 442 -14.48 0.62 26.11
N LEU A 443 -13.64 0.72 25.08
CA LEU A 443 -12.27 0.25 25.10
C LEU A 443 -11.31 1.36 25.55
N PRO A 444 -10.32 1.07 26.40
CA PRO A 444 -9.24 2.01 26.67
C PRO A 444 -8.36 2.16 25.41
N ALA A 445 -7.64 3.27 25.34
CA ALA A 445 -6.67 3.51 24.28
C ALA A 445 -5.71 2.31 24.12
N GLY A 446 -5.44 1.91 22.89
CA GLY A 446 -4.50 0.83 22.59
C GLY A 446 -3.08 1.15 23.07
N SER A 447 -2.36 0.15 23.58
CA SER A 447 -0.95 0.27 23.95
C SER A 447 -0.12 -0.74 23.16
N ILE A 448 0.70 -0.25 22.23
CA ILE A 448 1.60 -1.11 21.44
C ILE A 448 2.67 -1.81 22.29
N ASP A 449 2.99 -1.27 23.47
CA ASP A 449 3.96 -1.87 24.38
C ASP A 449 3.43 -3.15 25.04
N GLU A 450 2.11 -3.36 25.03
CA GLU A 450 1.46 -4.60 25.51
C GLU A 450 1.37 -5.68 24.43
N LEU A 451 1.59 -5.29 23.17
CA LEU A 451 1.60 -6.21 22.04
C LEU A 451 3.00 -6.81 21.90
N GLY A 452 3.09 -8.09 21.57
CA GLY A 452 4.37 -8.77 21.27
C GLY A 452 4.99 -8.29 19.95
N ASP A 453 5.83 -9.09 19.32
CA ASP A 453 6.34 -8.76 17.97
C ASP A 453 5.41 -9.29 16.87
N SER A 454 5.40 -8.57 15.74
CA SER A 454 4.70 -9.00 14.53
C SER A 454 5.30 -10.31 14.02
N PRO A 455 4.50 -11.37 13.86
CA PRO A 455 5.00 -12.60 13.28
C PRO A 455 5.15 -12.46 11.77
N THR A 456 6.07 -13.25 11.22
CA THR A 456 6.26 -13.37 9.78
C THR A 456 5.56 -14.61 9.26
N ASP A 457 4.95 -14.50 8.07
CA ASP A 457 4.41 -15.64 7.32
C ASP A 457 4.80 -15.50 5.83
N ASP A 458 5.86 -16.21 5.46
CA ASP A 458 6.37 -16.23 4.08
C ASP A 458 5.42 -16.96 3.13
N ARG A 459 4.63 -17.92 3.63
CA ARG A 459 3.64 -18.64 2.82
C ARG A 459 2.52 -17.67 2.43
N TYR A 460 1.97 -16.94 3.39
CA TYR A 460 0.99 -15.90 3.13
C TYR A 460 1.57 -14.79 2.27
N GLY A 461 2.80 -14.34 2.57
CA GLY A 461 3.53 -13.36 1.76
C GLY A 461 3.67 -13.78 0.29
N ALA A 462 4.00 -15.04 0.03
CA ALA A 462 4.10 -15.58 -1.33
C ALA A 462 2.73 -15.66 -2.04
N LEU A 463 1.66 -15.99 -1.31
CA LEU A 463 0.29 -15.95 -1.84
C LEU A 463 -0.08 -14.51 -2.24
N LEU A 464 0.17 -13.55 -1.35
CA LEU A 464 -0.09 -12.13 -1.56
C LEU A 464 0.69 -11.58 -2.77
N LEU A 465 1.99 -11.88 -2.85
CA LEU A 465 2.85 -11.51 -3.99
C LEU A 465 2.26 -12.04 -5.30
N SER A 466 1.87 -13.32 -5.32
CA SER A 466 1.29 -13.95 -6.52
C SER A 466 -0.02 -13.31 -6.96
N ALA A 467 -0.83 -12.80 -6.03
CA ALA A 467 -2.12 -12.19 -6.31
C ALA A 467 -2.00 -10.74 -6.79
N PHE A 468 -1.14 -9.94 -6.15
CA PHE A 468 -1.05 -8.50 -6.40
C PHE A 468 0.06 -8.10 -7.39
N SER A 469 1.20 -8.79 -7.37
CA SER A 469 2.37 -8.44 -8.18
C SER A 469 3.25 -9.66 -8.45
N PRO A 470 2.97 -10.44 -9.51
CA PRO A 470 3.72 -11.67 -9.82
C PRO A 470 5.12 -11.39 -10.40
N ALA A 471 5.65 -10.17 -10.21
CA ALA A 471 6.95 -9.76 -10.72
C ALA A 471 8.06 -10.70 -10.20
N PRO A 472 8.99 -11.13 -11.06
CA PRO A 472 10.05 -12.06 -10.65
C PRO A 472 11.22 -11.37 -9.92
N ALA A 473 11.12 -10.07 -9.65
CA ALA A 473 12.16 -9.27 -9.03
C ALA A 473 11.58 -8.27 -8.03
N SER A 474 12.33 -8.03 -6.96
CA SER A 474 12.00 -7.01 -5.96
C SER A 474 12.14 -5.61 -6.53
N PRO A 475 11.22 -4.69 -6.21
CA PRO A 475 11.37 -3.31 -6.61
C PRO A 475 12.50 -2.61 -5.84
N ASP A 476 13.11 -1.61 -6.50
CA ASP A 476 14.05 -0.70 -5.83
C ASP A 476 13.27 0.19 -4.84
N PRO A 477 13.61 0.20 -3.54
CA PRO A 477 12.88 0.98 -2.53
C PRO A 477 12.89 2.49 -2.80
N ARG A 478 13.89 3.03 -3.51
CA ARG A 478 13.94 4.45 -3.88
C ARG A 478 12.79 4.84 -4.81
N ARG A 479 12.30 3.91 -5.63
CA ARG A 479 11.15 4.13 -6.53
C ARG A 479 9.81 4.10 -5.79
N MET A 480 9.80 3.73 -4.51
CA MET A 480 8.60 3.65 -3.68
C MET A 480 8.41 4.89 -2.80
N ALA A 481 9.19 5.95 -3.01
CA ALA A 481 9.08 7.21 -2.28
C ALA A 481 7.95 8.15 -2.75
N GLY A 482 7.05 7.66 -3.62
CA GLY A 482 5.93 8.44 -4.18
C GLY A 482 5.12 9.23 -3.13
N PRO A 483 4.69 8.62 -2.00
CA PRO A 483 3.95 9.35 -0.95
C PRO A 483 4.72 10.51 -0.32
N LEU A 484 6.05 10.45 -0.26
CA LEU A 484 6.87 11.52 0.30
C LEU A 484 7.01 12.70 -0.66
N GLY A 485 7.04 12.46 -1.97
CA GLY A 485 7.28 13.51 -2.97
C GLY A 485 8.58 14.26 -2.66
N THR A 486 8.48 15.58 -2.44
CA THR A 486 9.63 16.44 -2.11
C THR A 486 10.21 16.19 -0.71
N LEU A 487 9.51 15.45 0.16
CA LEU A 487 10.02 15.07 1.48
C LEU A 487 11.01 13.89 1.43
N PHE A 488 11.12 13.21 0.28
CA PHE A 488 12.22 12.28 0.03
C PHE A 488 13.44 13.09 -0.41
N ASP A 489 14.15 13.63 0.57
CA ASP A 489 15.24 14.56 0.35
C ASP A 489 16.60 13.87 0.12
N ALA A 490 17.63 14.69 -0.12
CA ALA A 490 18.97 14.22 -0.41
C ALA A 490 19.60 13.42 0.74
N THR A 491 19.19 13.67 1.99
CA THR A 491 19.66 12.90 3.15
C THR A 491 19.11 11.49 3.07
N MET A 492 17.78 11.35 2.94
CA MET A 492 17.15 10.04 2.80
C MET A 492 17.64 9.27 1.58
N GLU A 493 17.82 9.94 0.44
CA GLU A 493 18.33 9.31 -0.78
C GLU A 493 19.76 8.78 -0.59
N SER A 494 20.63 9.55 0.07
CA SER A 494 22.02 9.18 0.33
C SER A 494 22.09 8.02 1.33
N ASP A 495 21.31 8.10 2.42
CA ASP A 495 21.27 7.07 3.47
C ASP A 495 20.71 5.75 2.95
N LEU A 496 19.63 5.78 2.16
CA LEU A 496 19.09 4.57 1.54
C LEU A 496 20.07 3.98 0.52
N SER A 497 20.73 4.83 -0.28
CA SER A 497 21.74 4.37 -1.24
C SER A 497 22.95 3.74 -0.53
N ALA A 498 23.42 4.34 0.57
CA ALA A 498 24.46 3.78 1.41
C ALA A 498 24.05 2.43 2.00
N ALA A 499 22.83 2.33 2.53
CA ALA A 499 22.30 1.09 3.10
C ALA A 499 22.20 -0.04 2.05
N LEU A 500 21.81 0.28 0.81
CA LEU A 500 21.69 -0.71 -0.27
C LEU A 500 23.04 -1.27 -0.75
N ILE A 501 24.10 -0.47 -0.71
CA ILE A 501 25.43 -0.84 -1.22
C ILE A 501 26.37 -1.31 -0.10
N ARG A 502 25.94 -1.29 1.17
CA ARG A 502 26.80 -1.59 2.32
C ARG A 502 27.38 -3.01 2.28
N GLU A 503 26.60 -3.98 1.79
CA GLU A 503 26.97 -5.40 1.70
C GLU A 503 27.83 -5.72 0.46
N VAL A 504 28.11 -4.71 -0.37
CA VAL A 504 28.92 -4.86 -1.58
C VAL A 504 30.36 -4.40 -1.29
N ASP A 505 31.31 -5.32 -1.21
CA ASP A 505 32.74 -5.02 -0.97
C ASP A 505 33.43 -4.24 -2.11
N SER A 506 32.70 -3.82 -3.14
CA SER A 506 33.25 -3.04 -4.26
C SER A 506 33.39 -1.55 -3.90
N PRO A 507 34.41 -0.86 -4.43
CA PRO A 507 34.50 0.60 -4.33
C PRO A 507 33.27 1.29 -4.94
N ILE A 508 32.84 2.37 -4.29
CA ILE A 508 31.85 3.31 -4.79
C ILE A 508 32.55 4.19 -5.82
N LEU A 509 32.21 4.01 -7.09
CA LEU A 509 32.79 4.78 -8.17
C LEU A 509 32.11 6.14 -8.30
N ALA A 510 32.88 7.21 -8.14
CA ALA A 510 32.54 8.59 -8.46
C ALA A 510 33.21 8.97 -9.80
N ARG A 511 32.43 8.97 -10.88
CA ARG A 511 32.93 9.36 -12.20
C ARG A 511 32.76 10.86 -12.40
N VAL A 512 33.84 11.57 -12.70
CA VAL A 512 33.83 13.02 -12.89
C VAL A 512 33.64 13.37 -14.36
N ALA A 513 32.87 14.43 -14.64
CA ALA A 513 32.70 14.96 -15.99
C ALA A 513 34.00 15.65 -16.48
N GLN A 514 34.09 15.94 -17.77
CA GLN A 514 35.17 16.79 -18.28
C GLN A 514 35.14 18.19 -17.64
N GLY A 515 36.30 18.85 -17.63
CA GLY A 515 36.42 20.22 -17.11
C GLY A 515 36.82 20.33 -15.64
N TRP A 516 37.04 19.21 -14.94
CA TRP A 516 37.45 19.22 -13.52
C TRP A 516 38.70 20.07 -13.26
N GLN A 517 39.64 20.14 -14.20
CA GLN A 517 40.85 20.95 -14.07
C GLN A 517 40.58 22.46 -13.96
N ASP A 518 39.43 22.91 -14.48
CA ASP A 518 39.02 24.31 -14.45
C ASP A 518 38.33 24.70 -13.12
N HIS A 519 38.13 23.72 -12.23
CA HIS A 519 37.47 23.86 -10.93
C HIS A 519 38.36 23.35 -9.77
N PRO A 520 39.55 23.93 -9.54
CA PRO A 520 40.56 23.39 -8.63
C PRO A 520 40.06 23.23 -7.18
N ALA A 521 39.30 24.19 -6.65
CA ALA A 521 38.77 24.09 -5.28
C ALA A 521 37.78 22.92 -5.11
N TRP A 522 36.93 22.70 -6.12
CA TRP A 522 35.97 21.60 -6.15
C TRP A 522 36.70 20.26 -6.23
N THR A 523 37.67 20.14 -7.14
CA THR A 523 38.44 18.91 -7.31
C THR A 523 39.28 18.60 -6.07
N SER A 524 39.95 19.58 -5.49
CA SER A 524 40.68 19.41 -4.23
C SER A 524 39.77 18.86 -3.12
N ARG A 525 38.54 19.38 -2.98
CA ARG A 525 37.59 18.85 -1.99
C ARG A 525 37.19 17.39 -2.29
N LEU A 526 37.01 17.01 -3.55
CA LEU A 526 36.75 15.61 -3.95
C LEU A 526 37.94 14.68 -3.64
N LEU A 527 39.17 15.13 -3.89
CA LEU A 527 40.39 14.36 -3.59
C LEU A 527 40.58 14.19 -2.07
N ALA A 528 40.32 15.25 -1.30
CA ALA A 528 40.31 15.19 0.15
C ALA A 528 39.28 14.17 0.67
N LEU A 529 38.08 14.14 0.06
CA LEU A 529 37.04 13.16 0.38
C LEU A 529 37.48 11.72 0.07
N ALA A 530 38.09 11.49 -1.10
CA ALA A 530 38.58 10.16 -1.50
C ALA A 530 39.63 9.60 -0.53
N ALA A 531 40.52 10.45 -0.03
CA ALA A 531 41.56 10.01 0.91
C ALA A 531 41.01 9.61 2.29
N VAL A 532 39.93 10.25 2.76
CA VAL A 532 39.33 9.91 4.07
C VAL A 532 38.28 8.80 3.99
N HIS A 533 37.82 8.45 2.78
CA HIS A 533 36.84 7.37 2.55
C HIS A 533 37.44 6.26 1.66
N PRO A 534 38.00 5.18 2.25
CA PRO A 534 38.69 4.11 1.50
C PRO A 534 37.83 3.37 0.46
N ARG A 535 36.50 3.46 0.58
CA ARG A 535 35.56 2.87 -0.38
C ARG A 535 35.27 3.80 -1.57
N LEU A 536 35.67 5.07 -1.53
CA LEU A 536 35.42 6.02 -2.62
C LEU A 536 36.53 5.91 -3.67
N ARG A 537 36.18 5.46 -4.87
CA ARG A 537 37.06 5.51 -6.04
C ARG A 537 36.67 6.68 -6.92
N VAL A 538 37.62 7.55 -7.25
CA VAL A 538 37.40 8.69 -8.15
C VAL A 538 37.97 8.38 -9.53
N SER A 539 37.14 8.50 -10.57
CA SER A 539 37.56 8.38 -11.97
C SER A 539 37.50 9.76 -12.63
N LEU A 540 38.68 10.26 -13.00
CA LEU A 540 38.88 11.55 -13.67
C LEU A 540 39.16 11.30 -15.16
N PRO A 541 38.41 11.92 -16.10
CA PRO A 541 38.75 11.85 -17.51
C PRO A 541 40.04 12.62 -17.77
N PHE A 542 40.76 12.26 -18.83
CA PHE A 542 41.88 13.06 -19.30
C PHE A 542 41.41 14.50 -19.64
N VAL A 543 42.27 15.47 -19.37
CA VAL A 543 42.08 16.86 -19.78
C VAL A 543 41.93 16.92 -21.30
N ALA A 544 41.12 17.85 -21.81
CA ALA A 544 40.93 18.03 -23.25
C ALA A 544 42.26 18.31 -23.96
N ASP A 545 42.46 17.66 -25.11
CA ASP A 545 43.68 17.73 -25.93
C ASP A 545 44.96 17.33 -25.19
N ASP A 546 44.89 16.34 -24.29
CA ASP A 546 46.06 15.71 -23.69
C ASP A 546 46.68 14.65 -24.63
N ASP A 547 47.93 14.29 -24.36
CA ASP A 547 48.60 13.22 -25.09
C ASP A 547 48.13 11.83 -24.61
N VAL A 548 48.53 10.78 -25.34
CA VAL A 548 48.13 9.39 -25.03
C VAL A 548 48.66 8.88 -23.68
N GLN A 549 49.65 9.55 -23.09
CA GLN A 549 50.18 9.25 -21.76
C GLN A 549 49.50 10.07 -20.66
N GLY A 550 48.60 11.01 -21.01
CA GLY A 550 47.90 11.86 -20.06
C GLY A 550 48.83 12.85 -19.34
N THR A 551 49.92 13.29 -19.97
CA THR A 551 50.96 14.09 -19.31
C THR A 551 50.42 15.34 -18.63
N ARG A 552 49.50 16.07 -19.28
CA ARG A 552 48.89 17.29 -18.70
C ARG A 552 47.96 16.94 -17.53
N SER A 553 47.21 15.86 -17.66
CA SER A 553 46.29 15.37 -16.64
C SER A 553 47.03 14.94 -15.37
N VAL A 554 48.13 14.19 -15.52
CA VAL A 554 49.01 13.79 -14.41
C VAL A 554 49.60 15.02 -13.72
N ALA A 555 50.12 15.98 -14.47
CA ALA A 555 50.69 17.20 -13.91
C ALA A 555 49.65 18.02 -13.14
N CYS A 556 48.44 18.17 -13.68
CA CYS A 556 47.34 18.89 -13.03
C CYS A 556 46.88 18.19 -11.74
N LEU A 557 46.65 16.87 -11.80
CA LEU A 557 46.26 16.09 -10.63
C LEU A 557 47.33 16.13 -9.53
N THR A 558 48.61 15.97 -9.88
CA THR A 558 49.72 16.04 -8.91
C THR A 558 49.74 17.40 -8.19
N ALA A 559 49.50 18.50 -8.90
CA ALA A 559 49.42 19.83 -8.29
C ALA A 559 48.24 19.95 -7.31
N LEU A 560 47.05 19.46 -7.70
CA LEU A 560 45.87 19.49 -6.84
C LEU A 560 45.99 18.59 -5.61
N LEU A 561 46.66 17.45 -5.73
CA LEU A 561 46.98 16.58 -4.60
C LEU A 561 47.90 17.28 -3.60
N ALA A 562 48.94 17.95 -4.10
CA ALA A 562 49.84 18.72 -3.23
C ALA A 562 49.09 19.83 -2.47
N ASP A 563 48.12 20.48 -3.11
CA ASP A 563 47.29 21.53 -2.48
C ASP A 563 46.43 21.01 -1.31
N VAL A 564 46.08 19.72 -1.30
CA VAL A 564 45.37 19.07 -0.18
C VAL A 564 46.29 18.30 0.77
N GLY A 565 47.61 18.46 0.62
CA GLY A 565 48.60 17.80 1.45
C GLY A 565 48.74 16.30 1.18
N GLN A 566 48.38 15.85 -0.03
CA GLN A 566 48.44 14.47 -0.48
C GLN A 566 49.52 14.27 -1.55
N THR A 567 49.90 13.03 -1.76
CA THR A 567 50.81 12.54 -2.79
C THR A 567 50.14 11.44 -3.60
N PRO A 568 50.66 11.09 -4.79
CA PRO A 568 50.15 9.94 -5.53
C PRO A 568 50.14 8.62 -4.73
N ASP A 569 50.97 8.49 -3.69
CA ASP A 569 51.08 7.29 -2.86
C ASP A 569 50.05 7.23 -1.71
N ASP A 570 49.41 8.34 -1.34
CA ASP A 570 48.47 8.43 -0.20
C ASP A 570 47.11 9.05 -0.54
N CYS A 571 46.85 9.35 -1.81
CA CYS A 571 45.63 10.01 -2.28
C CYS A 571 44.37 9.11 -2.33
N GLY A 572 44.49 7.82 -2.01
CA GLY A 572 43.40 6.85 -2.10
C GLY A 572 43.27 6.24 -3.51
N ASP A 573 42.06 5.79 -3.87
CA ASP A 573 41.80 5.15 -5.18
C ASP A 573 41.34 6.19 -6.20
N ILE A 574 42.31 6.88 -6.82
CA ILE A 574 42.07 7.88 -7.87
C ILE A 574 42.68 7.41 -9.19
N GLY A 575 41.84 7.32 -10.23
CA GLY A 575 42.24 6.94 -11.58
C GLY A 575 42.09 8.08 -12.58
N LEU A 576 43.12 8.29 -13.40
CA LEU A 576 43.03 9.05 -14.65
C LEU A 576 42.74 8.08 -15.79
N GLU A 577 41.57 8.23 -16.43
CA GLU A 577 41.06 7.21 -17.34
C GLU A 577 40.56 7.81 -18.66
N SER A 578 40.93 7.18 -19.78
CA SER A 578 40.48 7.56 -21.12
C SER A 578 39.09 7.00 -21.47
N HIS A 579 38.64 5.99 -20.72
CA HIS A 579 37.36 5.31 -20.91
C HIS A 579 36.70 5.08 -19.56
N ALA A 580 35.37 5.08 -19.52
CA ALA A 580 34.63 4.84 -18.29
C ALA A 580 34.97 3.44 -17.73
N PRO A 581 35.40 3.33 -16.46
CA PRO A 581 35.73 2.06 -15.86
C PRO A 581 34.43 1.30 -15.55
N HIS A 582 34.50 -0.03 -15.55
CA HIS A 582 33.38 -0.85 -15.10
C HIS A 582 33.39 -0.93 -13.56
N SER A 583 32.32 -0.45 -12.92
CA SER A 583 32.04 -0.68 -11.51
C SER A 583 30.62 -1.22 -11.32
N THR A 584 30.46 -2.09 -10.33
CA THR A 584 29.16 -2.61 -9.87
C THR A 584 28.38 -1.58 -9.05
N VAL A 585 29.08 -0.65 -8.39
CA VAL A 585 28.50 0.41 -7.57
C VAL A 585 29.03 1.76 -8.05
N THR A 586 28.14 2.59 -8.60
CA THR A 586 28.49 3.91 -9.15
C THR A 586 27.52 4.95 -8.62
N VAL A 587 28.03 6.13 -8.27
CA VAL A 587 27.19 7.30 -8.01
C VAL A 587 26.40 7.61 -9.28
N PRO A 588 25.07 7.81 -9.24
CA PRO A 588 24.28 8.00 -10.45
C PRO A 588 24.76 9.19 -11.31
N GLY A 589 25.11 8.91 -12.57
CA GLY A 589 25.54 9.93 -13.54
C GLY A 589 27.03 10.29 -13.48
N GLU A 590 27.43 11.28 -14.28
CA GLU A 590 28.75 11.91 -14.16
C GLU A 590 28.66 13.11 -13.20
N LEU A 591 29.62 13.22 -12.29
CA LEU A 591 29.75 14.33 -11.37
C LEU A 591 30.22 15.57 -12.15
N THR A 592 29.29 16.48 -12.37
CA THR A 592 29.62 17.83 -12.84
C THR A 592 30.29 18.61 -11.71
N PRO A 593 31.26 19.51 -12.00
CA PRO A 593 31.96 20.30 -10.97
C PRO A 593 31.07 21.35 -10.28
N THR A 594 30.09 20.88 -9.52
CA THR A 594 29.12 21.67 -8.75
C THR A 594 29.14 21.23 -7.29
N ASP A 595 28.94 22.17 -6.37
CA ASP A 595 28.92 21.87 -4.94
C ASP A 595 27.83 20.85 -4.60
N GLU A 596 26.66 20.95 -5.24
CA GLU A 596 25.56 20.00 -5.03
C GLU A 596 25.95 18.54 -5.36
N ALA A 597 26.67 18.32 -6.47
CA ALA A 597 27.13 16.99 -6.85
C ALA A 597 28.13 16.43 -5.83
N LEU A 598 29.03 17.27 -5.33
CA LEU A 598 30.04 16.86 -4.36
C LEU A 598 29.46 16.63 -2.97
N ASP A 599 28.54 17.48 -2.54
CA ASP A 599 27.76 17.31 -1.31
C ASP A 599 26.99 15.99 -1.31
N ARG A 600 26.49 15.56 -2.47
CA ARG A 600 25.80 14.26 -2.62
C ARG A 600 26.76 13.09 -2.42
N VAL A 601 27.96 13.16 -2.99
CA VAL A 601 28.99 12.13 -2.78
C VAL A 601 29.39 12.09 -1.31
N GLU A 602 29.68 13.25 -0.71
CA GLU A 602 30.07 13.37 0.69
C GLU A 602 29.01 12.79 1.63
N ARG A 603 27.73 13.12 1.43
CA ARG A 603 26.62 12.53 2.21
C ARG A 603 26.56 11.01 2.07
N LEU A 604 26.70 10.48 0.84
CA LEU A 604 26.68 9.04 0.59
C LEU A 604 27.81 8.31 1.33
N VAL A 605 29.04 8.79 1.19
CA VAL A 605 30.22 8.11 1.75
C VAL A 605 30.40 8.34 3.25
N SER A 606 29.80 9.42 3.77
CA SER A 606 29.76 9.74 5.21
C SER A 606 28.53 9.16 5.91
N SER A 607 27.60 8.53 5.18
CA SER A 607 26.40 7.98 5.78
C SER A 607 26.77 6.91 6.82
N PRO A 608 26.22 7.00 8.06
CA PRO A 608 26.46 6.00 9.09
C PRO A 608 25.90 4.62 8.71
N LEU A 609 24.99 4.55 7.73
CA LEU A 609 24.42 3.29 7.23
C LEU A 609 25.36 2.54 6.26
N LEU A 610 26.47 3.17 5.84
CA LEU A 610 27.47 2.55 4.98
C LEU A 610 28.44 1.64 5.76
N GLY A 611 28.78 2.03 6.98
CA GLY A 611 29.71 1.31 7.87
C GLY A 611 28.93 0.50 8.90
N GLY A 612 28.52 -0.72 8.55
CA GLY A 612 27.64 -1.54 9.36
C GLY A 612 28.14 -1.86 10.77
N VAL A 613 27.94 -0.94 11.72
CA VAL A 613 27.79 -1.17 13.17
C VAL A 613 26.99 -0.01 13.76
N LEU A 614 25.66 -0.05 13.69
CA LEU A 614 24.86 0.55 14.77
C LEU A 614 24.82 -0.49 15.87
N SER A 615 25.65 -0.30 16.89
CA SER A 615 25.88 -1.31 17.91
C SER A 615 24.56 -1.74 18.55
N ALA A 616 24.36 -3.05 18.68
CA ALA A 616 23.30 -3.64 19.47
C ALA A 616 23.50 -3.44 20.99
N THR A 617 24.19 -2.39 21.43
CA THR A 617 24.50 -2.11 22.84
C THR A 617 23.94 -0.75 23.27
N ALA A 618 22.62 -0.67 23.39
CA ALA A 618 21.93 0.33 24.21
C ALA A 618 20.73 -0.28 24.96
N HIS A 619 20.87 -1.55 25.40
CA HIS A 619 19.83 -2.29 26.14
C HIS A 619 20.33 -2.96 27.43
N ALA A 620 21.44 -2.47 27.99
CA ALA A 620 21.89 -2.95 29.30
C ALA A 620 22.75 -1.91 30.01
N GLN A 621 22.14 -0.86 30.55
CA GLN A 621 22.60 -0.15 31.76
C GLN A 621 21.64 1.00 32.06
N GLU A 622 20.62 0.71 32.88
CA GLU A 622 20.26 1.52 34.05
C GLU A 622 18.97 0.92 34.63
N LEU A 623 19.13 0.23 35.75
CA LEU A 623 18.20 0.04 36.88
C LEU A 623 18.67 -1.19 37.66
N GLN A 624 19.71 -0.99 38.49
CA GLN A 624 19.83 -1.75 39.73
C GLN A 624 19.52 -0.80 40.90
N PRO A 625 18.65 -1.20 41.84
CA PRO A 625 18.31 -0.39 43.00
C PRO A 625 19.44 -0.41 44.02
N LEU A 626 19.81 0.77 44.51
CA LEU A 626 20.57 0.91 45.76
C LEU A 626 19.67 0.44 46.91
N ALA A 627 19.97 -0.75 47.41
CA ALA A 627 19.54 -1.21 48.72
C ALA A 627 20.62 -0.86 49.75
N VAL A 628 20.27 0.04 50.69
CA VAL A 628 20.50 -0.08 52.15
C VAL A 628 19.28 0.48 52.84
#